data_AF-A0A4R9BF17-F1
#
_entry.id   AF-A0A4R9BF17-F1
#
_cell.length_a   1.000
_cell.length_b   1.000
_cell.length_c   1.000
_cell.angle_alpha   90.00
_cell.angle_beta   90.00
_cell.angle_gamma   90.00
#
_symmetry.space_group_name_H-M   'P 1'
#
loop_
_entity.id
_entity.type
_entity.pdbx_description
1 polymer ?
#
loop_
_entity_poly.entity_id
_entity_poly.type
_entity_poly.pdbx_seq_one_letter_code
_entity_poly.pdbx_strand_id
1 'polypeptide(L)'
;MYARRVGPGNASFRWAADWWNYPEALARIDALWRAWEHLRLDAATGSSVWWIEHADHHMPILMSTEGPFAKSEDSNKAGEPLPYTAPPEGLFPDMREN
;
A
#
# COMPACT_ATOMS: atom_id res chain seq x y z
N MET A 1 -7.44 -9.97 4.92
CA MET A 1 -6.06 -9.45 4.92
C MET A 1 -5.51 -9.53 3.50
N TYR A 2 -4.92 -8.46 2.99
CA TYR A 2 -4.29 -8.46 1.65
C TYR A 2 -2.89 -9.09 1.76
N ALA A 3 -2.70 -10.26 1.16
CA ALA A 3 -1.48 -11.07 1.34
C ALA A 3 -0.98 -11.62 -0.01
N ARG A 4 -0.59 -10.72 -0.91
CA ARG A 4 0.07 -11.10 -2.16
C ARG A 4 1.53 -11.44 -1.90
N ARG A 5 2.03 -12.44 -2.62
CA ARG A 5 3.46 -12.78 -2.63
C ARG A 5 4.22 -11.72 -3.43
N VAL A 6 5.26 -11.14 -2.83
CA VAL A 6 6.15 -10.15 -3.43
C VAL A 6 7.59 -10.65 -3.39
N GLY A 7 8.44 -10.13 -4.27
CA GLY A 7 9.86 -10.49 -4.29
C GLY A 7 10.63 -9.81 -5.43
N PRO A 8 11.96 -10.03 -5.51
CA PRO A 8 12.81 -9.56 -6.60
C PRO A 8 12.71 -10.42 -7.87
N GLY A 9 13.46 -10.07 -8.90
CA GLY A 9 13.60 -10.86 -10.13
C GLY A 9 12.27 -11.10 -10.84
N ASN A 10 11.95 -12.36 -11.14
CA ASN A 10 10.76 -12.76 -11.91
C ASN A 10 9.45 -12.82 -11.08
N ALA A 11 9.43 -12.28 -9.86
CA ALA A 11 8.19 -12.18 -9.09
C ALA A 11 7.17 -11.28 -9.80
N SER A 12 5.89 -11.69 -9.76
CA SER A 12 4.79 -10.95 -10.42
C SER A 12 4.43 -9.63 -9.75
N PHE A 13 4.83 -9.43 -8.49
CA PHE A 13 4.51 -8.25 -7.71
C PHE A 13 5.73 -7.72 -6.98
N ARG A 14 5.85 -6.39 -6.94
CA ARG A 14 6.84 -5.63 -6.17
C ARG A 14 6.21 -4.98 -4.95
N TRP A 15 7.02 -4.77 -3.93
CA TRP A 15 6.68 -4.00 -2.74
C TRP A 15 7.96 -3.56 -2.07
N ALA A 16 7.98 -2.37 -1.46
CA ALA A 16 9.09 -1.90 -0.64
C ALA A 16 8.63 -1.79 0.81
N ALA A 17 9.36 -2.42 1.73
CA ALA A 17 9.08 -2.39 3.16
C ALA A 17 9.11 -0.96 3.71
N ASP A 18 9.97 -0.12 3.14
CA ASP A 18 10.12 1.30 3.39
C ASP A 18 9.34 2.16 2.37
N TRP A 19 8.13 1.76 2.00
CA TRP A 19 7.27 2.44 1.01
C TRP A 19 7.17 3.97 1.19
N TRP A 20 7.32 4.46 2.42
CA TRP A 20 7.31 5.89 2.77
C TRP A 20 8.49 6.67 2.18
N ASN A 21 9.55 6.01 1.70
CA ASN A 21 10.66 6.63 0.95
C ASN A 21 10.33 6.91 -0.52
N TYR A 22 9.18 6.47 -1.02
CA TYR A 22 8.81 6.56 -2.42
C TYR A 22 7.69 7.61 -2.59
N PRO A 23 7.96 8.81 -3.14
CA PRO A 23 6.96 9.89 -3.19
C PRO A 23 5.67 9.51 -3.90
N GLU A 24 5.75 8.78 -5.02
CA GLU A 24 4.56 8.28 -5.71
C GLU A 24 3.78 7.28 -4.86
N ALA A 25 4.47 6.38 -4.15
CA ALA A 25 3.82 5.40 -3.30
C ALA A 25 3.12 6.06 -2.11
N LEU A 26 3.80 7.02 -1.47
CA LEU A 26 3.24 7.80 -0.38
C LEU A 26 1.95 8.51 -0.81
N ALA A 27 1.95 9.17 -1.97
CA ALA A 27 0.76 9.84 -2.50
C ALA A 27 -0.41 8.87 -2.79
N ARG A 28 -0.12 7.70 -3.37
CA ARG A 28 -1.15 6.70 -3.68
C ARG A 28 -1.70 6.03 -2.41
N ILE A 29 -0.86 5.71 -1.45
CA ILE A 29 -1.26 5.09 -0.18
C ILE A 29 -2.06 6.07 0.67
N ASP A 30 -1.67 7.36 0.72
CA ASP A 30 -2.45 8.41 1.37
C ASP A 30 -3.84 8.57 0.73
N ALA A 31 -3.92 8.58 -0.61
CA ALA A 31 -5.21 8.63 -1.31
C ALA A 31 -6.10 7.41 -0.98
N LEU A 32 -5.53 6.20 -0.97
CA LEU A 32 -6.24 4.98 -0.57
C LEU A 32 -6.74 5.05 0.87
N TRP A 33 -5.92 5.54 1.79
CA TRP A 33 -6.28 5.70 3.20
C TRP A 33 -7.39 6.72 3.39
N ARG A 34 -7.32 7.90 2.74
CA ARG A 34 -8.38 8.92 2.80
C ARG A 34 -9.70 8.41 2.26
N ALA A 35 -9.68 7.70 1.14
CA ALA A 35 -10.87 7.08 0.57
C ALA A 35 -11.46 6.04 1.51
N TRP A 36 -10.61 5.21 2.14
CA TRP A 36 -11.04 4.23 3.13
C TRP A 36 -11.69 4.88 4.35
N GLU A 37 -11.06 5.90 4.92
CA GLU A 37 -11.57 6.65 6.09
C GLU A 37 -12.97 7.22 5.83
N HIS A 38 -13.22 7.70 4.61
CA HIS A 38 -14.54 8.19 4.22
C HIS A 38 -15.54 7.05 4.03
N LEU A 39 -15.20 6.05 3.21
CA LEU A 39 -16.13 4.99 2.80
C LEU A 39 -16.41 3.97 3.90
N ARG A 40 -15.52 3.79 4.89
CA ARG A 40 -15.75 2.87 6.02
C ARG A 40 -16.92 3.27 6.91
N LEU A 41 -17.43 4.50 6.77
CA LEU A 41 -18.61 4.99 7.48
C LEU A 41 -19.93 4.48 6.85
N ASP A 42 -19.91 4.07 5.57
CA ASP A 42 -21.04 3.37 4.94
C ASP A 42 -20.95 1.86 5.21
N ALA A 43 -21.81 1.38 6.11
CA ALA A 43 -21.89 -0.03 6.48
C ALA A 43 -22.55 -0.92 5.40
N ALA A 44 -23.26 -0.36 4.43
CA ALA A 44 -23.97 -1.13 3.41
C ALA A 44 -23.04 -1.53 2.27
N THR A 45 -22.41 -0.55 1.61
CA THR A 45 -21.65 -0.78 0.37
C THR A 45 -20.24 -0.21 0.37
N GLY A 46 -19.90 0.64 1.34
CA GLY A 46 -18.65 1.40 1.37
C GLY A 46 -17.39 0.55 1.21
N SER A 47 -17.35 -0.63 1.81
CA SER A 47 -16.24 -1.57 1.63
C SER A 47 -16.10 -2.05 0.18
N SER A 48 -17.21 -2.37 -0.49
CA SER A 48 -17.20 -2.82 -1.89
C SER A 48 -16.79 -1.68 -2.82
N VAL A 49 -17.33 -0.48 -2.59
CA VAL A 49 -16.99 0.73 -3.37
C VAL A 49 -15.50 1.04 -3.23
N TRP A 50 -14.96 0.96 -2.00
CA TRP A 50 -13.54 1.20 -1.78
C TRP A 50 -12.62 0.25 -2.56
N TRP A 51 -12.97 -1.04 -2.60
CA TRP A 51 -12.21 -2.01 -3.40
C TRP A 51 -12.26 -1.68 -4.89
N ILE A 52 -13.46 -1.53 -5.44
CA ILE A 52 -13.69 -1.40 -6.88
C ILE A 52 -13.14 -0.07 -7.42
N GLU A 53 -13.42 1.04 -6.73
CA GLU A 53 -13.12 2.38 -7.25
C GLU A 53 -11.72 2.88 -6.88
N HIS A 54 -11.13 2.37 -5.79
CA HIS A 54 -9.87 2.88 -5.28
C HIS A 54 -8.77 1.81 -5.23
N ALA A 55 -8.97 0.74 -4.46
CA ALA A 55 -7.91 -0.24 -4.22
C ALA A 55 -7.49 -0.97 -5.50
N ASP A 56 -8.45 -1.45 -6.30
CA ASP A 56 -8.19 -2.18 -7.53
C ASP A 56 -7.55 -1.31 -8.63
N HIS A 57 -7.66 0.01 -8.53
CA HIS A 57 -6.95 0.94 -9.42
C HIS A 57 -5.50 1.16 -8.98
N HIS A 58 -5.27 1.50 -7.71
CA HIS A 58 -3.95 1.91 -7.24
C HIS A 58 -3.02 0.73 -6.94
N MET A 59 -3.53 -0.39 -6.43
CA MET A 59 -2.70 -1.52 -6.01
C MET A 59 -1.92 -2.18 -7.16
N PRO A 60 -2.50 -2.43 -8.35
CA PRO A 60 -1.75 -2.96 -9.48
C PRO A 60 -0.60 -2.05 -9.94
N ILE A 61 -0.77 -0.73 -9.82
CA ILE A 61 0.27 0.24 -10.18
C ILE A 61 1.41 0.20 -9.16
N LEU A 62 1.07 0.27 -7.86
CA LEU A 62 2.04 0.16 -6.77
C LEU A 62 2.87 -1.12 -6.88
N MET A 63 2.20 -2.24 -7.15
CA MET A 63 2.82 -3.56 -7.16
C MET A 63 3.38 -3.99 -8.51
N SER A 64 3.31 -3.12 -9.54
CA SER A 64 3.84 -3.41 -10.87
C SER A 64 5.36 -3.62 -10.83
N THR A 65 5.86 -4.52 -11.67
CA THR A 65 7.31 -4.69 -11.90
C THR A 65 7.97 -3.45 -12.51
N GLU A 66 7.17 -2.56 -13.11
CA GLU A 66 7.59 -1.26 -13.66
C GLU A 66 7.12 -0.07 -12.80
N GLY A 67 6.49 -0.36 -11.65
CA GLY A 67 5.93 0.63 -10.75
C GLY A 67 6.97 1.30 -9.85
N PRO A 68 6.53 2.07 -8.83
CA PRO A 68 7.43 2.81 -7.94
C PRO A 68 8.41 1.90 -7.20
N PHE A 69 8.03 0.63 -6.95
CA PHE A 69 8.85 -0.35 -6.25
C PHE A 69 9.65 -1.27 -7.18
N ALA A 70 9.83 -0.93 -8.46
CA ALA A 70 10.49 -1.80 -9.46
C ALA A 70 11.85 -2.37 -9.01
N LYS A 71 12.61 -1.58 -8.23
CA LYS A 71 13.96 -1.91 -7.72
C LYS A 71 13.97 -2.56 -6.34
N SER A 72 12.82 -2.77 -5.71
CA SER A 72 12.77 -3.38 -4.38
C SER A 72 13.21 -4.86 -4.43
N GLU A 73 13.96 -5.27 -3.42
CA GLU A 73 14.39 -6.65 -3.20
C GLU A 73 13.61 -7.34 -2.06
N ASP A 74 12.71 -6.62 -1.40
CA ASP A 74 11.91 -7.16 -0.31
C ASP A 74 11.01 -8.31 -0.77
N SER A 75 10.82 -9.30 0.11
CA SER A 75 10.01 -10.48 -0.18
C SER A 75 9.28 -11.01 1.03
N ASN A 76 8.21 -11.78 0.80
CA ASN A 76 7.48 -12.52 1.82
C ASN A 76 7.16 -13.95 1.33
N LYS A 77 6.81 -14.84 2.26
CA LYS A 77 6.25 -16.15 1.90
C LYS A 77 4.77 -16.03 1.58
N ALA A 78 4.24 -17.05 0.91
CA ALA A 78 2.82 -17.11 0.59
C ALA A 78 1.97 -17.04 1.86
N GLY A 79 1.03 -16.10 1.91
CA GLY A 79 0.15 -15.87 3.06
C GLY A 79 0.74 -15.01 4.17
N GLU A 80 2.03 -14.67 4.12
CA GLU A 80 2.62 -13.72 5.05
C GLU A 80 2.20 -12.27 4.70
N PRO A 81 2.17 -11.36 5.69
CA PRO A 81 1.95 -9.93 5.44
C PRO A 81 2.95 -9.35 4.44
N LEU A 82 2.62 -8.19 3.87
CA LEU A 82 3.61 -7.43 3.11
C LEU A 82 4.76 -6.99 4.04
N PRO A 83 6.02 -7.03 3.58
CA PRO A 83 7.15 -6.52 4.34
C PRO A 83 6.92 -5.07 4.77
N TYR A 84 7.40 -4.71 5.97
CA TYR A 84 7.27 -3.37 6.51
C TYR A 84 8.49 -3.02 7.35
N THR A 85 9.00 -1.81 7.10
CA THR A 85 10.05 -1.17 7.88
C THR A 85 9.46 0.10 8.49
N ALA A 86 9.60 0.26 9.80
CA ALA A 86 9.13 1.46 10.49
C ALA A 86 9.84 2.70 9.94
N PRO A 87 9.11 3.80 9.67
CA PRO A 87 9.73 5.06 9.29
C PRO A 87 10.57 5.63 10.45
N PRO A 88 11.58 6.46 10.14
CA PRO A 88 12.31 7.21 11.16
C PRO A 88 11.35 8.00 12.06
N GLU A 89 11.76 8.16 13.32
CA GLU A 89 11.03 8.97 14.28
C GLU A 89 10.83 10.40 13.75
N GLY A 90 9.61 10.92 13.88
CA GLY A 90 9.25 12.27 13.45
C GLY A 90 8.85 12.42 11.97
N LEU A 91 8.99 11.38 11.13
CA LEU A 91 8.57 11.47 9.72
C LEU A 91 7.05 11.63 9.56
N PHE A 92 6.28 10.93 10.41
CA PHE A 92 4.82 11.04 10.49
C PHE A 92 4.44 11.49 11.90
N PRO A 93 4.26 12.79 12.16
CA PRO A 93 3.79 13.27 13.45
C PRO A 93 2.35 12.79 13.72
N ASP A 94 1.96 12.70 14.99
CA ASP A 94 0.57 12.36 15.34
C ASP A 94 -0.37 13.49 14.88
N MET A 95 -1.19 13.20 13.87
CA MET A 95 -2.09 14.17 13.27
C MET A 95 -3.39 14.35 14.06
N ARG A 96 -3.59 13.64 15.19
CA ARG A 96 -4.80 13.72 16.03
C ARG A 96 -4.77 14.87 17.04
N GLU A 97 -3.62 15.49 17.22
CA GLU A 97 -3.42 16.58 18.21
C GLU A 97 -3.57 17.99 17.61
N ASN A 98 -4.08 18.12 16.37
CA ASN A 98 -4.39 19.39 15.72
C ASN A 98 -5.90 19.67 15.64
#